data_AF-A0A0L1I5J9-F1
#
_entry.id   AF-A0A0L1I5J9-F1
#
_cell.length_a   1.000
_cell.length_b   1.000
_cell.length_c   1.000
_cell.angle_alpha   90.00
_cell.angle_beta   90.00
_cell.angle_gamma   90.00
#
_symmetry.space_group_name_H-M   'P 1'
#
loop_
_entity.id
_entity.type
_entity.pdbx_description
1 polymer ?
#
loop_
_entity_poly.entity_id
_entity_poly.type
_entity_poly.pdbx_seq_one_letter_code
_entity_poly.pdbx_strand_id
1 'polypeptide(L)'
;MNKDILDNIKELPQFKLLCKKKSDLLKYFESCNRNEYDEIWMTLHTSLVEYISADNLIYDEEKSTLLFKEENNRQYLLTSILFVSIYLQYLHNKTQKKGITFEDDFQILFCKLIEIQFMLSDKEVRLSFGKCLLTICELNIKENEFTNNVKINLLLYLLWKCCHIEGKGTDITKLKKFKDFCKYINWGISERTTDSFYILCSYTLNLPKFYETSDGKIFLSHVWSQNESIAYHLFNNCEEDMKEILYTQIEYLVNFSLKCPIKIAARFRDVLSIFHTNKGDKDINRLIFKIYDPVIWRSLMDPGIKDINYLQEMEKLKYEQKMK
;
A
#
# COMPACT_ATOMS: atom_id res chain seq x y z
N MET A 1 -35.62 11.92 18.94
CA MET A 1 -34.23 11.44 19.08
C MET A 1 -33.62 11.07 17.72
N ASN A 2 -34.12 10.07 16.99
CA ASN A 2 -33.59 9.74 15.65
C ASN A 2 -33.77 10.92 14.65
N LYS A 3 -34.99 11.46 14.54
CA LYS A 3 -35.27 12.63 13.68
C LYS A 3 -34.38 13.84 13.98
N ASP A 4 -34.07 14.09 15.25
CA ASP A 4 -33.21 15.19 15.67
C ASP A 4 -31.76 14.99 15.20
N ILE A 5 -31.26 13.74 15.15
CA ILE A 5 -29.92 13.44 14.65
C ILE A 5 -29.84 13.58 13.13
N LEU A 6 -30.84 13.05 12.41
CA LEU A 6 -30.89 13.17 10.96
C LEU A 6 -30.95 14.64 10.51
N ASP A 7 -31.72 15.47 11.22
CA ASP A 7 -31.78 16.91 10.92
C ASP A 7 -30.49 17.63 11.31
N ASN A 8 -29.87 17.26 12.44
CA ASN A 8 -28.58 17.84 12.85
C ASN A 8 -27.42 17.52 11.90
N ILE A 9 -27.45 16.37 11.20
CA ILE A 9 -26.38 16.00 10.24
C ILE A 9 -26.39 16.90 9.02
N LYS A 10 -27.55 17.38 8.57
CA LYS A 10 -27.69 18.14 7.31
C LYS A 10 -27.03 19.52 7.38
N GLU A 11 -27.04 20.17 8.54
CA GLU A 11 -26.51 21.52 8.71
C GLU A 11 -25.21 21.54 9.50
N LEU A 12 -24.14 22.10 8.91
CA LEU A 12 -22.80 22.14 9.50
C LEU A 12 -22.75 22.62 10.97
N PRO A 13 -23.43 23.71 11.39
CA PRO A 13 -23.35 24.18 12.78
C PRO A 13 -23.91 23.15 13.78
N GLN A 14 -25.04 22.53 13.43
CA GLN A 14 -25.68 21.51 14.26
C GLN A 14 -24.87 20.21 14.25
N PHE A 15 -24.31 19.86 13.09
CA PHE A 15 -23.49 18.66 12.97
C PHE A 15 -22.23 18.74 13.82
N LYS A 16 -21.57 19.92 13.83
CA LYS A 16 -20.46 20.21 14.73
C LYS A 16 -20.86 20.10 16.20
N LEU A 17 -22.03 20.62 16.57
CA LEU A 17 -22.53 20.55 17.94
C LEU A 17 -22.82 19.10 18.36
N LEU A 18 -23.39 18.30 17.46
CA LEU A 18 -23.64 16.88 17.65
C LEU A 18 -22.32 16.13 17.93
N CYS A 19 -21.29 16.35 17.11
CA CYS A 19 -19.99 15.70 17.30
C CYS A 19 -19.25 16.17 18.57
N LYS A 20 -19.46 17.43 19.00
CA LYS A 20 -18.93 17.93 20.28
C LYS A 20 -19.52 17.18 21.48
N LYS A 21 -20.79 16.77 21.41
CA LYS A 21 -21.48 15.97 22.43
C LYS A 21 -21.15 14.47 22.30
N LYS A 22 -19.85 14.15 22.24
CA LYS A 22 -19.33 12.81 21.98
C LYS A 22 -19.92 11.72 22.89
N SER A 23 -20.06 11.99 24.19
CA SER A 23 -20.63 11.03 25.15
C SER A 23 -22.07 10.66 24.83
N ASP A 24 -22.85 11.64 24.39
CA ASP A 24 -24.26 11.47 24.09
C ASP A 24 -24.41 10.70 22.77
N LEU A 25 -23.55 10.99 21.80
CA LEU A 25 -23.52 10.28 20.52
C LEU A 25 -23.10 8.81 20.67
N LEU A 26 -22.14 8.50 21.56
CA LEU A 26 -21.78 7.11 21.87
C LEU A 26 -22.96 6.33 22.48
N LYS A 27 -23.66 6.91 23.46
CA LYS A 27 -24.86 6.31 24.06
C LYS A 27 -25.98 6.13 23.03
N TYR A 28 -26.13 7.10 22.12
CA TYR A 28 -27.07 7.00 21.04
C TYR A 28 -26.78 5.78 20.16
N PHE A 29 -25.53 5.63 19.69
CA PHE A 29 -25.12 4.47 18.91
C PHE A 29 -25.34 3.14 19.64
N GLU A 30 -25.15 3.09 20.95
CA GLU A 30 -25.45 1.87 21.74
C GLU A 30 -26.94 1.50 21.70
N SER A 31 -27.83 2.49 21.59
CA SER A 31 -29.28 2.28 21.54
C SER A 31 -29.84 2.08 20.13
N CYS A 32 -29.07 2.37 19.08
CA CYS A 32 -29.53 2.29 17.69
C CYS A 32 -29.81 0.85 17.26
N ASN A 33 -30.93 0.67 16.54
CA ASN A 33 -31.17 -0.54 15.76
C ASN A 33 -30.62 -0.42 14.33
N ARG A 34 -30.68 -1.51 13.57
CA ARG A 34 -30.10 -1.58 12.22
C ARG A 34 -30.69 -0.56 11.25
N ASN A 35 -32.01 -0.41 11.23
CA ASN A 35 -32.68 0.54 10.32
C ASN A 35 -32.28 1.99 10.62
N GLU A 36 -32.05 2.31 11.90
CA GLU A 36 -31.60 3.65 12.31
C GLU A 36 -30.17 3.92 11.84
N TYR A 37 -29.28 2.92 11.85
CA TYR A 37 -27.95 3.09 11.27
C TYR A 37 -28.02 3.35 9.76
N ASP A 38 -28.80 2.57 9.03
CA ASP A 38 -28.97 2.72 7.58
C ASP A 38 -29.47 4.14 7.24
N GLU A 39 -30.47 4.66 7.96
CA GLU A 39 -30.96 6.05 7.80
C GLU A 39 -29.89 7.11 8.07
N ILE A 40 -29.07 6.92 9.11
CA ILE A 40 -27.98 7.85 9.48
C ILE A 40 -26.92 7.88 8.38
N TRP A 41 -26.48 6.71 7.92
CA TRP A 41 -25.43 6.61 6.92
C TRP A 41 -25.88 7.15 5.57
N MET A 42 -27.12 6.87 5.17
CA MET A 42 -27.71 7.43 3.96
C MET A 42 -27.87 8.94 4.02
N THR A 43 -28.32 9.48 5.16
CA THR A 43 -28.44 10.93 5.35
C THR A 43 -27.07 11.60 5.30
N LEU A 44 -26.09 11.07 6.01
CA LEU A 44 -24.73 11.59 6.01
C LEU A 44 -24.08 11.50 4.62
N HIS A 45 -24.27 10.39 3.90
CA HIS A 45 -23.77 10.25 2.54
C HIS A 45 -24.40 11.28 1.59
N THR A 46 -25.73 11.46 1.65
CA THR A 46 -26.45 12.41 0.80
C THR A 46 -25.95 13.82 1.03
N SER A 47 -25.90 14.28 2.29
CA SER A 47 -25.40 15.60 2.61
C SER A 47 -23.92 15.74 2.24
N LEU A 48 -23.07 14.75 2.53
CA LEU A 48 -21.66 14.79 2.18
C LEU A 48 -21.47 15.04 0.67
N VAL A 49 -22.19 14.31 -0.18
CA VAL A 49 -22.09 14.43 -1.65
C VAL A 49 -22.42 15.85 -2.14
N GLU A 50 -23.38 16.54 -1.52
CA GLU A 50 -23.68 17.94 -1.82
C GLU A 50 -22.49 18.84 -1.49
N TYR A 51 -21.91 18.69 -0.28
CA TYR A 51 -20.77 19.47 0.19
C TYR A 51 -19.45 19.20 -0.56
N ILE A 52 -19.29 18.02 -1.17
CA ILE A 52 -18.10 17.65 -1.98
C ILE A 52 -18.37 17.60 -3.50
N SER A 53 -19.47 18.21 -3.95
CA SER A 53 -19.82 18.28 -5.37
C SER A 53 -18.76 19.02 -6.19
N ALA A 54 -18.74 18.79 -7.51
CA ALA A 54 -17.81 19.47 -8.42
C ALA A 54 -17.93 21.00 -8.34
N ASP A 55 -19.13 21.53 -8.08
CA ASP A 55 -19.36 22.95 -7.92
C ASP A 55 -18.70 23.53 -6.66
N ASN A 56 -18.36 22.69 -5.68
CA ASN A 56 -17.73 23.07 -4.42
C ASN A 56 -16.22 22.86 -4.40
N LEU A 57 -15.65 22.31 -5.48
CA LEU A 57 -14.23 21.97 -5.61
C LEU A 57 -13.58 22.71 -6.79
N ILE A 58 -12.28 22.97 -6.67
CA ILE A 58 -11.44 23.50 -7.76
C ILE A 58 -10.30 22.52 -7.97
N TYR A 59 -9.99 22.23 -9.23
CA TYR A 59 -8.81 21.46 -9.59
C TYR A 59 -7.58 22.37 -9.65
N ASP A 60 -6.58 22.06 -8.83
CA ASP A 60 -5.24 22.61 -8.87
C ASP A 60 -4.42 21.77 -9.87
N GLU A 61 -4.20 22.32 -11.08
CA GLU A 61 -3.47 21.65 -12.16
C GLU A 61 -2.00 21.38 -11.78
N GLU A 62 -1.36 22.31 -11.08
CA GLU A 62 0.06 22.22 -10.71
C GLU A 62 0.31 21.01 -9.81
N LYS A 63 -0.58 20.82 -8.82
CA LYS A 63 -0.47 19.71 -7.87
C LYS A 63 -1.27 18.48 -8.28
N SER A 64 -2.08 18.59 -9.33
CA SER A 64 -3.06 17.59 -9.74
C SER A 64 -3.96 17.15 -8.58
N THR A 65 -4.48 18.11 -7.81
CA THR A 65 -5.33 17.87 -6.62
C THR A 65 -6.58 18.74 -6.62
N LEU A 66 -7.57 18.36 -5.82
CA LEU A 66 -8.75 19.17 -5.55
C LEU A 66 -8.56 20.03 -4.30
N LEU A 67 -9.11 21.25 -4.37
CA LEU A 67 -9.20 22.22 -3.29
C LEU A 67 -10.67 22.57 -3.04
N PHE A 68 -11.02 22.84 -1.78
CA PHE A 68 -12.34 23.36 -1.46
C PHE A 68 -12.46 24.84 -1.84
N LYS A 69 -13.59 25.21 -2.46
CA LYS A 69 -13.92 26.63 -2.69
C LYS A 69 -14.19 27.38 -1.40
N GLU A 70 -14.88 26.72 -0.47
CA GLU A 70 -15.31 27.31 0.79
C GLU A 70 -14.86 26.46 1.98
N GLU A 71 -14.45 27.14 3.05
CA GLU A 71 -14.04 26.51 4.31
C GLU A 71 -15.18 25.68 4.93
N ASN A 72 -16.44 26.09 4.74
CA ASN A 72 -17.58 25.34 5.27
C ASN A 72 -17.66 23.93 4.69
N ASN A 73 -17.38 23.75 3.40
CA ASN A 73 -17.40 22.45 2.73
C ASN A 73 -16.29 21.53 3.28
N ARG A 74 -15.09 22.09 3.43
CA ARG A 74 -13.96 21.43 4.08
C ARG A 74 -14.29 21.00 5.51
N GLN A 75 -14.89 21.91 6.29
CA GLN A 75 -15.29 21.67 7.67
C GLN A 75 -16.39 20.61 7.77
N TYR A 76 -17.29 20.53 6.79
CA TYR A 76 -18.31 19.48 6.73
C TYR A 76 -17.68 18.10 6.54
N LEU A 77 -16.70 17.97 5.62
CA LEU A 77 -15.95 16.74 5.44
C LEU A 77 -15.19 16.34 6.72
N LEU A 78 -14.51 17.27 7.38
CA LEU A 78 -13.82 17.00 8.65
C LEU A 78 -14.79 16.56 9.75
N THR A 79 -15.97 17.19 9.82
CA THR A 79 -17.02 16.82 10.78
C THR A 79 -17.58 15.43 10.48
N SER A 80 -17.73 15.08 9.20
CA SER A 80 -18.14 13.73 8.76
C SER A 80 -17.14 12.66 9.19
N ILE A 81 -15.85 12.93 9.01
CA ILE A 81 -14.77 12.04 9.44
C ILE A 81 -14.76 11.90 10.97
N LEU A 82 -14.99 12.98 11.72
CA LEU A 82 -15.10 12.94 13.17
C LEU A 82 -16.30 12.09 13.62
N PHE A 83 -17.44 12.22 12.97
CA PHE A 83 -18.64 11.42 13.26
C PHE A 83 -18.37 9.92 13.05
N VAL A 84 -17.75 9.55 11.93
CA VAL A 84 -17.29 8.17 11.65
C VAL A 84 -16.30 7.70 12.71
N SER A 85 -15.34 8.56 13.11
CA SER A 85 -14.37 8.24 14.15
C SER A 85 -15.04 7.91 15.50
N ILE A 86 -16.10 8.63 15.88
CA ILE A 86 -16.88 8.36 17.10
C ILE A 86 -17.62 7.02 16.98
N TYR A 87 -18.21 6.72 15.82
CA TYR A 87 -18.86 5.43 15.57
C TYR A 87 -17.87 4.26 15.69
N LEU A 88 -16.68 4.39 15.09
CA LEU A 88 -15.64 3.37 15.18
C LEU A 88 -15.15 3.16 16.62
N GLN A 89 -15.11 4.22 17.43
CA GLN A 89 -14.83 4.09 18.86
C GLN A 89 -15.92 3.30 19.60
N TYR A 90 -17.19 3.56 19.29
CA TYR A 90 -18.30 2.78 19.85
C TYR A 90 -18.13 1.28 19.51
N LEU A 91 -17.83 0.96 18.25
CA LEU A 91 -17.59 -0.43 17.84
C LEU A 91 -16.40 -1.05 18.58
N HIS A 92 -15.30 -0.31 18.72
CA HIS A 92 -14.14 -0.77 19.48
C HIS A 92 -14.48 -1.12 20.94
N ASN A 93 -15.34 -0.33 21.58
CA ASN A 93 -15.80 -0.57 22.95
C ASN A 93 -16.74 -1.79 23.06
N LYS A 94 -17.56 -2.05 22.03
CA LYS A 94 -18.59 -3.10 22.03
C LYS A 94 -18.02 -4.51 21.82
N THR A 95 -16.92 -4.65 21.09
CA THR A 95 -16.46 -5.96 20.60
C THR A 95 -15.06 -6.34 21.05
N GLN A 96 -14.97 -7.37 21.90
CA GLN A 96 -13.74 -8.17 22.08
C GLN A 96 -13.88 -9.64 21.62
N LYS A 97 -15.06 -10.13 21.23
CA LYS A 97 -15.27 -11.59 21.01
C LYS A 97 -15.99 -12.04 19.73
N LYS A 98 -16.79 -11.21 19.05
CA LYS A 98 -17.49 -11.59 17.80
C LYS A 98 -17.05 -10.70 16.64
N GLY A 99 -16.89 -11.29 15.46
CA GLY A 99 -16.50 -10.57 14.25
C GLY A 99 -17.56 -9.55 13.83
N ILE A 100 -17.14 -8.29 13.63
CA ILE A 100 -17.98 -7.17 13.19
C ILE A 100 -18.30 -7.33 11.70
N THR A 101 -19.49 -6.90 11.31
CA THR A 101 -19.88 -6.70 9.91
C THR A 101 -20.51 -5.32 9.83
N PHE A 102 -20.01 -4.49 8.93
CA PHE A 102 -20.54 -3.14 8.73
C PHE A 102 -21.83 -3.17 7.90
N GLU A 103 -22.67 -2.19 8.13
CA GLU A 103 -23.84 -1.88 7.29
C GLU A 103 -23.39 -1.52 5.87
N ASP A 104 -24.19 -1.87 4.86
CA ASP A 104 -23.83 -1.62 3.46
C ASP A 104 -23.76 -0.10 3.16
N ASP A 105 -24.68 0.67 3.73
CA ASP A 105 -24.69 2.14 3.61
C ASP A 105 -23.47 2.80 4.29
N PHE A 106 -22.98 2.22 5.40
CA PHE A 106 -21.71 2.64 5.99
C PHE A 106 -20.55 2.37 5.04
N GLN A 107 -20.50 1.20 4.40
CA GLN A 107 -19.44 0.86 3.45
C GLN A 107 -19.44 1.81 2.26
N ILE A 108 -20.62 2.17 1.72
CA ILE A 108 -20.78 3.15 0.63
C ILE A 108 -20.24 4.52 1.05
N LEU A 109 -20.69 5.04 2.20
CA LEU A 109 -20.19 6.30 2.75
C LEU A 109 -18.67 6.28 2.93
N PHE A 110 -18.14 5.21 3.52
CA PHE A 110 -16.72 5.10 3.83
C PHE A 110 -15.88 5.02 2.55
N CYS A 111 -16.33 4.30 1.52
CA CYS A 111 -15.71 4.30 0.20
C CYS A 111 -15.71 5.71 -0.43
N LYS A 112 -16.78 6.50 -0.26
CA LYS A 112 -16.80 7.88 -0.73
C LYS A 112 -15.76 8.76 -0.02
N LEU A 113 -15.57 8.56 1.28
CA LEU A 113 -14.51 9.23 2.05
C LEU A 113 -13.10 8.81 1.60
N ILE A 114 -12.89 7.52 1.27
CA ILE A 114 -11.63 7.03 0.68
C ILE A 114 -11.34 7.76 -0.63
N GLU A 115 -12.35 7.88 -1.50
CA GLU A 115 -12.20 8.52 -2.80
C GLU A 115 -11.76 9.99 -2.65
N ILE A 116 -12.51 10.78 -1.88
CA ILE A 116 -12.30 12.23 -1.82
C ILE A 116 -10.98 12.60 -1.16
N GLN A 117 -10.55 11.88 -0.12
CA GLN A 117 -9.33 12.25 0.62
C GLN A 117 -8.04 12.07 -0.20
N PHE A 118 -8.01 11.13 -1.16
CA PHE A 118 -6.87 11.02 -2.09
C PHE A 118 -6.88 12.09 -3.17
N MET A 119 -8.06 12.62 -3.53
CA MET A 119 -8.17 13.73 -4.47
C MET A 119 -7.76 15.06 -3.84
N LEU A 120 -8.01 15.26 -2.54
CA LEU A 120 -7.72 16.51 -1.85
C LEU A 120 -6.24 16.64 -1.46
N SER A 121 -5.66 17.82 -1.59
CA SER A 121 -4.33 18.14 -1.02
C SER A 121 -4.37 18.50 0.48
N ASP A 122 -5.52 18.29 1.14
CA ASP A 122 -5.73 18.68 2.53
C ASP A 122 -5.10 17.68 3.52
N LYS A 123 -4.03 18.15 4.19
CA LYS A 123 -3.30 17.37 5.18
C LYS A 123 -4.17 16.97 6.39
N GLU A 124 -5.02 17.87 6.89
CA GLU A 124 -5.83 17.61 8.08
C GLU A 124 -6.90 16.55 7.81
N VAL A 125 -7.53 16.60 6.64
CA VAL A 125 -8.47 15.59 6.14
C VAL A 125 -7.78 14.23 6.05
N ARG A 126 -6.62 14.16 5.38
CA ARG A 126 -5.86 12.90 5.23
C ARG A 126 -5.45 12.31 6.57
N LEU A 127 -4.93 13.13 7.49
CA LEU A 127 -4.53 12.67 8.83
C LEU A 127 -5.71 12.21 9.67
N SER A 128 -6.85 12.91 9.61
CA SER A 128 -8.05 12.55 10.36
C SER A 128 -8.68 11.27 9.81
N PHE A 129 -8.78 11.14 8.49
CA PHE A 129 -9.31 9.95 7.86
C PHE A 129 -8.40 8.73 8.02
N GLY A 130 -7.07 8.92 7.92
CA GLY A 130 -6.10 7.87 8.16
C GLY A 130 -6.16 7.25 9.55
N LYS A 131 -6.61 8.00 10.56
CA LYS A 131 -6.92 7.43 11.89
C LYS A 131 -8.12 6.48 11.83
N CYS A 132 -9.15 6.79 11.03
CA CYS A 132 -10.30 5.91 10.85
C CYS A 132 -9.88 4.60 10.14
N LEU A 133 -9.05 4.68 9.09
CA LEU A 133 -8.48 3.51 8.42
C LEU A 133 -7.73 2.59 9.40
N LEU A 134 -6.88 3.19 10.26
CA LEU A 134 -6.16 2.46 11.31
C LEU A 134 -7.13 1.78 12.28
N THR A 135 -8.11 2.52 12.81
CA THR A 135 -9.08 1.96 13.76
C THR A 135 -9.85 0.80 13.14
N ILE A 136 -10.32 0.92 11.89
CA ILE A 136 -11.00 -0.20 11.20
C ILE A 136 -10.06 -1.41 11.13
N CYS A 137 -8.81 -1.25 10.71
CA CYS A 137 -7.87 -2.37 10.61
C CYS A 137 -7.47 -3.00 11.96
N GLU A 138 -7.72 -2.32 13.08
CA GLU A 138 -7.51 -2.83 14.44
C GLU A 138 -8.78 -3.49 15.03
N LEU A 139 -9.94 -3.33 14.39
CA LEU A 139 -11.17 -4.02 14.78
C LEU A 139 -11.17 -5.47 14.27
N ASN A 140 -11.81 -6.35 15.04
CA ASN A 140 -12.05 -7.73 14.63
C ASN A 140 -13.21 -7.80 13.61
N ILE A 141 -12.97 -7.44 12.35
CA ILE A 141 -13.98 -7.40 11.28
C ILE A 141 -13.85 -8.66 10.41
N LYS A 142 -14.98 -9.18 9.93
CA LYS A 142 -14.99 -10.26 8.95
C LYS A 142 -14.40 -9.80 7.62
N GLU A 143 -13.52 -10.61 7.04
CA GLU A 143 -12.92 -10.29 5.75
C GLU A 143 -13.96 -10.33 4.62
N ASN A 144 -13.97 -9.28 3.82
CA ASN A 144 -14.74 -9.10 2.60
C ASN A 144 -14.03 -8.10 1.67
N GLU A 145 -14.59 -7.85 0.49
CA GLU A 145 -14.04 -6.91 -0.50
C GLU A 145 -13.82 -5.50 0.08
N PHE A 146 -14.80 -4.98 0.83
CA PHE A 146 -14.69 -3.69 1.50
C PHE A 146 -13.48 -3.63 2.45
N THR A 147 -13.30 -4.63 3.32
CA THR A 147 -12.16 -4.65 4.24
C THR A 147 -10.83 -4.78 3.51
N ASN A 148 -10.77 -5.47 2.38
CA ASN A 148 -9.55 -5.55 1.57
C ASN A 148 -9.22 -4.17 0.98
N ASN A 149 -10.24 -3.46 0.46
CA ASN A 149 -10.08 -2.08 0.00
C ASN A 149 -9.58 -1.16 1.14
N VAL A 150 -10.15 -1.26 2.35
CA VAL A 150 -9.68 -0.50 3.51
C VAL A 150 -8.21 -0.79 3.84
N LYS A 151 -7.78 -2.06 3.80
CA LYS A 151 -6.39 -2.47 4.06
C LYS A 151 -5.41 -1.88 3.04
N ILE A 152 -5.77 -1.87 1.76
CA ILE A 152 -4.97 -1.23 0.69
C ILE A 152 -4.86 0.27 0.95
N ASN A 153 -5.98 0.94 1.24
CA ASN A 153 -5.98 2.39 1.46
C ASN A 153 -5.26 2.79 2.76
N LEU A 154 -5.21 1.91 3.77
CA LEU A 154 -4.35 2.11 4.93
C LEU A 154 -2.87 2.09 4.54
N LEU A 155 -2.44 1.17 3.68
CA LEU A 155 -1.05 1.16 3.18
C LEU A 155 -0.70 2.45 2.45
N LEU A 156 -1.59 2.91 1.55
CA LEU A 156 -1.41 4.17 0.83
C LEU A 156 -1.31 5.37 1.79
N TYR A 157 -2.15 5.44 2.81
CA TYR A 157 -2.08 6.48 3.83
C TYR A 157 -0.76 6.44 4.62
N LEU A 158 -0.34 5.26 5.07
CA LEU A 158 0.91 5.11 5.83
C LEU A 158 2.13 5.45 4.97
N LEU A 159 2.16 5.01 3.71
CA LEU A 159 3.19 5.39 2.74
C LEU A 159 3.23 6.89 2.52
N TRP A 160 2.08 7.52 2.20
CA TRP A 160 1.98 8.97 2.07
C TRP A 160 2.52 9.70 3.29
N LYS A 161 2.14 9.25 4.49
CA LYS A 161 2.60 9.85 5.75
C LYS A 161 4.11 9.72 5.91
N CYS A 162 4.69 8.59 5.53
CA CYS A 162 6.13 8.40 5.57
C CYS A 162 6.84 9.27 4.52
N CYS A 163 6.26 9.48 3.33
CA CYS A 163 6.80 10.36 2.30
C CYS A 163 6.72 11.85 2.67
N HIS A 164 5.79 12.24 3.53
CA HIS A 164 5.63 13.62 3.99
C HIS A 164 6.90 14.13 4.70
N ILE A 165 7.18 15.44 4.59
CA ILE A 165 8.38 16.09 5.18
C ILE A 165 8.45 15.90 6.71
N GLU A 166 7.29 15.91 7.38
CA GLU A 166 7.15 15.66 8.82
C GLU A 166 7.11 14.17 9.21
N GLY A 167 7.19 13.25 8.24
CA GLY A 167 7.11 11.81 8.49
C GLY A 167 8.30 11.31 9.30
N LYS A 168 8.04 10.55 10.37
CA LYS A 168 9.04 10.09 11.36
C LYS A 168 9.40 8.62 11.16
N GLY A 169 10.53 8.19 11.73
CA GLY A 169 10.90 6.76 11.74
C GLY A 169 9.83 5.85 12.37
N THR A 170 9.08 6.35 13.36
CA THR A 170 7.96 5.61 13.96
C THR A 170 6.79 5.39 13.00
N ASP A 171 6.63 6.23 11.97
CA ASP A 171 5.64 6.01 10.91
C ASP A 171 6.06 4.84 10.01
N ILE A 172 7.37 4.69 9.75
CA ILE A 172 7.94 3.55 9.01
C ILE A 172 7.77 2.25 9.81
N THR A 173 8.00 2.29 11.13
CA THR A 173 7.73 1.13 12.01
C THR A 173 6.27 0.70 11.94
N LYS A 174 5.33 1.66 11.89
CA LYS A 174 3.90 1.38 11.70
C LYS A 174 3.61 0.81 10.32
N LEU A 175 4.15 1.40 9.25
CA LEU A 175 4.00 0.89 7.89
C LEU A 175 4.47 -0.57 7.78
N LYS A 176 5.64 -0.89 8.35
CA LYS A 176 6.16 -2.26 8.39
C LYS A 176 5.24 -3.24 9.12
N LYS A 177 4.55 -2.82 10.19
CA LYS A 177 3.57 -3.67 10.91
C LYS A 177 2.45 -4.15 10.00
N PHE A 178 2.07 -3.36 8.99
CA PHE A 178 0.97 -3.66 8.07
C PHE A 178 1.44 -4.17 6.70
N LYS A 179 2.73 -4.50 6.53
CA LYS A 179 3.30 -4.93 5.24
C LYS A 179 2.53 -6.07 4.58
N ASP A 180 2.01 -7.02 5.36
CA ASP A 180 1.30 -8.19 4.82
C ASP A 180 -0.02 -7.83 4.11
N PHE A 181 -0.50 -6.58 4.24
CA PHE A 181 -1.62 -6.07 3.44
C PHE A 181 -1.27 -5.89 1.96
N CYS A 182 0.02 -5.94 1.60
CA CYS A 182 0.47 -5.89 0.22
C CYS A 182 -0.08 -7.06 -0.62
N LYS A 183 -0.48 -8.18 0.02
CA LYS A 183 -1.15 -9.31 -0.66
C LYS A 183 -2.52 -8.95 -1.26
N TYR A 184 -3.14 -7.85 -0.83
CA TYR A 184 -4.43 -7.38 -1.36
C TYR A 184 -4.27 -6.43 -2.55
N ILE A 185 -3.05 -5.97 -2.87
CA ILE A 185 -2.79 -5.15 -4.05
C ILE A 185 -2.99 -6.02 -5.31
N ASN A 186 -3.71 -5.49 -6.29
CA ASN A 186 -3.90 -6.12 -7.60
C ASN A 186 -2.64 -5.90 -8.47
N TRP A 187 -1.58 -6.65 -8.18
CA TRP A 187 -0.30 -6.53 -8.88
C TRP A 187 -0.43 -6.74 -10.40
N GLY A 188 0.26 -5.92 -11.18
CA GLY A 188 0.27 -6.01 -12.64
C GLY A 188 -1.00 -5.49 -13.32
N ILE A 189 -2.02 -5.06 -12.56
CA ILE A 189 -3.23 -4.42 -13.08
C ILE A 189 -3.11 -2.92 -12.79
N SER A 190 -3.15 -2.10 -13.85
CA SER A 190 -3.20 -0.65 -13.70
C SER A 190 -4.60 -0.26 -13.21
N GLU A 191 -4.64 0.15 -11.96
CA GLU A 191 -5.80 0.70 -11.27
C GLU A 191 -5.32 1.79 -10.31
N ARG A 192 -6.20 2.73 -9.96
CA ARG A 192 -5.85 3.91 -9.16
C ARG A 192 -5.05 3.54 -7.89
N THR A 193 -5.45 2.49 -7.17
CA THR A 193 -4.83 2.02 -5.93
C THR A 193 -3.45 1.44 -6.15
N THR A 194 -3.29 0.54 -7.12
CA THR A 194 -1.99 -0.06 -7.50
C THR A 194 -1.01 1.00 -8.00
N ASP A 195 -1.47 1.88 -8.89
CA ASP A 195 -0.64 2.94 -9.46
C ASP A 195 -0.19 3.94 -8.38
N SER A 196 -1.10 4.32 -7.48
CA SER A 196 -0.76 5.17 -6.32
C SER A 196 0.25 4.50 -5.40
N PHE A 197 0.13 3.18 -5.19
CA PHE A 197 1.07 2.42 -4.39
C PHE A 197 2.46 2.41 -5.02
N TYR A 198 2.54 2.19 -6.34
CA TYR A 198 3.78 2.16 -7.11
C TYR A 198 4.50 3.51 -7.03
N ILE A 199 3.76 4.60 -7.23
CA ILE A 199 4.27 5.97 -7.14
C ILE A 199 4.82 6.23 -5.75
N LEU A 200 4.04 5.98 -4.69
CA LEU A 200 4.47 6.24 -3.31
C LEU A 200 5.70 5.40 -2.93
N CYS A 201 5.73 4.11 -3.27
CA CYS A 201 6.90 3.27 -3.03
C CYS A 201 8.14 3.78 -3.79
N SER A 202 7.98 4.28 -5.02
CA SER A 202 9.09 4.88 -5.76
C SER A 202 9.65 6.11 -5.03
N TYR A 203 8.78 6.99 -4.54
CA TYR A 203 9.20 8.13 -3.72
C TYR A 203 9.95 7.69 -2.46
N THR A 204 9.52 6.60 -1.80
CA THR A 204 10.22 6.12 -0.59
C THR A 204 11.67 5.69 -0.83
N LEU A 205 12.02 5.28 -2.05
CA LEU A 205 13.40 4.87 -2.39
C LEU A 205 14.38 6.03 -2.34
N ASN A 206 13.90 7.25 -2.58
CA ASN A 206 14.73 8.47 -2.61
C ASN A 206 14.74 9.19 -1.25
N LEU A 207 14.24 8.54 -0.19
CA LEU A 207 14.19 9.10 1.15
C LEU A 207 15.20 8.38 2.06
N PRO A 208 16.28 9.04 2.52
CA PRO A 208 17.27 8.44 3.43
C PRO A 208 16.65 7.72 4.62
N LYS A 209 15.62 8.31 5.22
CA LYS A 209 14.87 7.71 6.34
C LYS A 209 14.28 6.32 6.06
N PHE A 210 14.04 5.95 4.80
CA PHE A 210 13.56 4.61 4.42
C PHE A 210 14.70 3.61 4.24
N TYR A 211 15.72 3.92 3.45
CA TYR A 211 16.79 2.97 3.15
C TYR A 211 17.92 2.97 4.19
N GLU A 212 17.98 3.93 5.11
CA GLU A 212 18.93 3.90 6.23
C GLU A 212 18.39 3.12 7.43
N THR A 213 17.06 2.95 7.53
CA THR A 213 16.43 2.26 8.66
C THR A 213 16.17 0.78 8.37
N SER A 214 16.31 -0.07 9.40
CA SER A 214 16.02 -1.51 9.28
C SER A 214 14.56 -1.76 8.92
N ASP A 215 13.64 -1.00 9.52
CA ASP A 215 12.21 -1.15 9.27
C ASP A 215 11.82 -0.79 7.82
N GLY A 216 12.41 0.29 7.26
CA GLY A 216 12.17 0.68 5.88
C GLY A 216 12.75 -0.34 4.89
N LYS A 217 13.98 -0.83 5.13
CA LYS A 217 14.57 -1.95 4.36
C LYS A 217 13.69 -3.20 4.37
N ILE A 218 13.16 -3.58 5.54
CA ILE A 218 12.27 -4.75 5.68
C ILE A 218 10.97 -4.55 4.89
N PHE A 219 10.38 -3.36 4.97
CA PHE A 219 9.15 -3.05 4.24
C PHE A 219 9.39 -3.10 2.72
N LEU A 220 10.41 -2.40 2.21
CA LEU A 220 10.75 -2.37 0.79
C LEU A 220 11.08 -3.76 0.25
N SER A 221 11.87 -4.55 0.99
CA SER A 221 12.19 -5.93 0.63
C SER A 221 10.93 -6.80 0.54
N HIS A 222 9.96 -6.61 1.44
CA HIS A 222 8.70 -7.32 1.40
C HIS A 222 7.84 -6.92 0.18
N VAL A 223 7.77 -5.62 -0.13
CA VAL A 223 7.04 -5.13 -1.31
C VAL A 223 7.66 -5.69 -2.59
N TRP A 224 8.99 -5.64 -2.70
CA TRP A 224 9.73 -6.19 -3.84
C TRP A 224 9.43 -7.67 -4.06
N SER A 225 9.25 -8.45 -3.00
CA SER A 225 9.00 -9.88 -3.11
C SER A 225 7.54 -10.25 -3.45
N GLN A 226 6.62 -9.28 -3.54
CA GLN A 226 5.21 -9.58 -3.83
C GLN A 226 4.96 -9.90 -5.31
N ASN A 227 5.62 -9.21 -6.24
CA ASN A 227 5.42 -9.40 -7.67
C ASN A 227 6.60 -8.88 -8.50
N GLU A 228 6.85 -9.51 -9.65
CA GLU A 228 7.88 -9.09 -10.60
C GLU A 228 7.66 -7.66 -11.12
N SER A 229 6.41 -7.26 -11.34
CA SER A 229 6.07 -5.95 -11.90
C SER A 229 6.45 -4.81 -10.97
N ILE A 230 6.23 -4.94 -9.66
CA ILE A 230 6.61 -3.93 -8.68
C ILE A 230 8.13 -3.90 -8.49
N ALA A 231 8.80 -5.07 -8.50
CA ALA A 231 10.25 -5.13 -8.47
C ALA A 231 10.87 -4.36 -9.64
N TYR A 232 10.38 -4.61 -10.86
CA TYR A 232 10.80 -3.91 -12.07
C TYR A 232 10.51 -2.40 -12.00
N HIS A 233 9.29 -2.03 -11.58
CA HIS A 233 8.89 -0.62 -11.41
C HIS A 233 9.81 0.11 -10.43
N LEU A 234 10.05 -0.45 -9.25
CA LEU A 234 10.89 0.16 -8.22
C LEU A 234 12.34 0.24 -8.68
N PHE A 235 12.88 -0.80 -9.32
CA PHE A 235 14.23 -0.80 -9.86
C PHE A 235 14.45 0.34 -10.86
N ASN A 236 13.52 0.53 -11.81
CA ASN A 236 13.64 1.57 -12.82
C ASN A 236 13.62 2.98 -12.23
N ASN A 237 12.83 3.19 -11.16
CA ASN A 237 12.63 4.48 -10.54
C ASN A 237 13.60 4.82 -9.39
N CYS A 238 14.51 3.90 -9.03
CA CYS A 238 15.62 4.22 -8.12
C CYS A 238 16.60 5.23 -8.75
N GLU A 239 17.09 6.17 -7.95
CA GLU A 239 18.26 6.99 -8.28
C GLU A 239 19.52 6.12 -8.53
N GLU A 240 20.47 6.62 -9.34
CA GLU A 240 21.68 5.87 -9.73
C GLU A 240 22.47 5.37 -8.51
N ASP A 241 22.66 6.21 -7.49
CA ASP A 241 23.38 5.84 -6.26
C ASP A 241 22.69 4.67 -5.54
N MET A 242 21.34 4.67 -5.50
CA MET A 242 20.56 3.57 -4.92
C MET A 242 20.56 2.33 -5.82
N LYS A 243 20.61 2.49 -7.15
CA LYS A 243 20.84 1.38 -8.07
C LYS A 243 22.20 0.76 -7.81
N GLU A 244 23.27 1.54 -7.63
CA GLU A 244 24.61 1.04 -7.32
C GLU A 244 24.67 0.30 -5.99
N ILE A 245 24.00 0.82 -4.95
CA ILE A 245 23.86 0.13 -3.65
C ILE A 245 23.08 -1.19 -3.83
N LEU A 246 21.98 -1.18 -4.57
CA LEU A 246 21.20 -2.40 -4.86
C LEU A 246 22.01 -3.40 -5.68
N TYR A 247 22.74 -2.95 -6.69
CA TYR A 247 23.67 -3.77 -7.47
C TYR A 247 24.71 -4.41 -6.57
N THR A 248 25.33 -3.64 -5.66
CA THR A 248 26.31 -4.15 -4.70
C THR A 248 25.70 -5.18 -3.75
N GLN A 249 24.47 -4.97 -3.29
CA GLN A 249 23.77 -5.91 -2.41
C GLN A 249 23.33 -7.19 -3.14
N ILE A 250 22.87 -7.08 -4.39
CA ILE A 250 22.55 -8.22 -5.26
C ILE A 250 23.83 -9.00 -5.57
N GLU A 251 24.92 -8.32 -5.91
CA GLU A 251 26.23 -8.93 -6.14
C GLU A 251 26.74 -9.63 -4.87
N TYR A 252 26.57 -9.03 -3.70
CA TYR A 252 26.91 -9.66 -2.42
C TYR A 252 26.05 -10.90 -2.14
N LEU A 253 24.73 -10.82 -2.33
CA LEU A 253 23.80 -11.94 -2.18
C LEU A 253 24.11 -13.08 -3.16
N VAL A 254 24.45 -12.74 -4.41
CA VAL A 254 24.90 -13.69 -5.42
C VAL A 254 26.20 -14.35 -4.97
N ASN A 255 27.21 -13.57 -4.58
CA ASN A 255 28.50 -14.08 -4.08
C ASN A 255 28.34 -14.94 -2.82
N PHE A 256 27.36 -14.63 -1.97
CA PHE A 256 26.98 -15.43 -0.82
C PHE A 256 26.28 -16.72 -1.24
N SER A 257 25.35 -16.66 -2.21
CA SER A 257 24.64 -17.82 -2.75
C SER A 257 25.60 -18.82 -3.43
N LEU A 258 26.66 -18.32 -4.08
CA LEU A 258 27.78 -19.11 -4.62
C LEU A 258 28.57 -19.83 -3.52
N LYS A 259 28.43 -19.43 -2.25
CA LYS A 259 29.06 -20.08 -1.09
C LYS A 259 28.08 -20.95 -0.29
N CYS A 260 26.78 -20.96 -0.65
CA CYS A 260 25.74 -21.68 0.08
C CYS A 260 25.40 -23.06 -0.54
N PRO A 261 24.81 -23.99 0.26
CA PRO A 261 24.29 -25.27 -0.23
C PRO A 261 23.26 -25.13 -1.37
N ILE A 262 23.22 -26.12 -2.28
CA ILE A 262 22.40 -26.15 -3.51
C ILE A 262 20.92 -25.78 -3.30
N LYS A 263 20.31 -26.20 -2.19
CA LYS A 263 18.89 -25.90 -1.88
C LYS A 263 18.63 -24.40 -1.66
N ILE A 264 19.63 -23.64 -1.19
CA ILE A 264 19.54 -22.20 -1.00
C ILE A 264 19.77 -21.48 -2.34
N ALA A 265 20.73 -21.96 -3.14
CA ALA A 265 20.97 -21.47 -4.51
C ALA A 265 19.74 -21.63 -5.41
N ALA A 266 18.95 -22.70 -5.24
CA ALA A 266 17.70 -22.92 -5.97
C ALA A 266 16.64 -21.82 -5.72
N ARG A 267 16.54 -21.29 -4.49
CA ARG A 267 15.63 -20.18 -4.18
C ARG A 267 16.04 -18.86 -4.83
N PHE A 268 17.34 -18.66 -5.07
CA PHE A 268 17.84 -17.53 -5.86
C PHE A 268 17.57 -17.71 -7.35
N ARG A 269 17.45 -18.95 -7.83
CA ARG A 269 17.16 -19.27 -9.24
C ARG A 269 15.76 -18.79 -9.65
N ASP A 270 14.77 -18.87 -8.77
CA ASP A 270 13.43 -18.33 -9.03
C ASP A 270 13.46 -16.80 -9.16
N VAL A 271 14.18 -16.11 -8.26
CA VAL A 271 14.40 -14.66 -8.33
C VAL A 271 15.15 -14.27 -9.60
N LEU A 272 16.10 -15.08 -10.06
CA LEU A 272 16.86 -14.83 -11.30
C LEU A 272 16.06 -15.19 -12.57
N SER A 273 15.15 -16.15 -12.51
CA SER A 273 14.24 -16.51 -13.61
C SER A 273 13.36 -15.32 -13.99
N ILE A 274 12.85 -14.61 -12.99
CA ILE A 274 12.09 -13.35 -13.13
C ILE A 274 12.86 -12.31 -13.96
N PHE A 275 14.16 -12.18 -13.68
CA PHE A 275 15.03 -11.28 -14.42
C PHE A 275 15.33 -11.79 -15.85
N HIS A 276 15.43 -13.10 -16.04
CA HIS A 276 15.77 -13.73 -17.34
C HIS A 276 14.60 -13.69 -18.35
N THR A 277 13.35 -13.65 -17.88
CA THR A 277 12.16 -13.47 -18.74
C THR A 277 11.99 -12.04 -19.26
N ASN A 278 12.66 -11.05 -18.66
CA ASN A 278 12.67 -9.66 -19.11
C ASN A 278 13.83 -9.37 -20.09
N LYS A 279 13.61 -9.65 -21.38
CA LYS A 279 14.60 -9.52 -22.48
C LYS A 279 15.03 -8.08 -22.86
N GLY A 280 14.72 -7.06 -22.05
CA GLY A 280 14.85 -5.65 -22.45
C GLY A 280 16.18 -4.98 -22.14
N ASP A 281 16.82 -5.32 -21.01
CA ASP A 281 17.94 -4.56 -20.48
C ASP A 281 19.27 -5.34 -20.64
N LYS A 282 20.20 -4.78 -21.42
CA LYS A 282 21.48 -5.42 -21.71
C LYS A 282 22.39 -5.55 -20.50
N ASP A 283 22.31 -4.64 -19.53
CA ASP A 283 23.17 -4.64 -18.35
C ASP A 283 22.64 -5.61 -17.30
N ILE A 284 21.31 -5.66 -17.13
CA ILE A 284 20.66 -6.71 -16.33
C ILE A 284 20.93 -8.09 -16.95
N ASN A 285 20.77 -8.26 -18.27
CA ASN A 285 21.08 -9.53 -18.93
C ASN A 285 22.56 -9.89 -18.79
N ARG A 286 23.49 -8.94 -18.91
CA ARG A 286 24.93 -9.18 -18.74
C ARG A 286 25.27 -9.58 -17.30
N LEU A 287 24.56 -9.02 -16.32
CA LEU A 287 24.69 -9.39 -14.91
C LEU A 287 24.13 -10.80 -14.68
N ILE A 288 22.91 -11.11 -15.16
CA ILE A 288 22.31 -12.45 -15.12
C ILE A 288 23.24 -13.48 -15.78
N PHE A 289 23.84 -13.18 -16.94
CA PHE A 289 24.77 -14.09 -17.62
C PHE A 289 26.05 -14.33 -16.81
N LYS A 290 26.62 -13.30 -16.17
CA LYS A 290 27.74 -13.46 -15.22
C LYS A 290 27.36 -14.24 -13.96
N ILE A 291 26.08 -14.21 -13.56
CA ILE A 291 25.51 -14.93 -12.42
C ILE A 291 25.24 -16.40 -12.76
N TYR A 292 24.72 -16.68 -13.96
CA TYR A 292 24.32 -18.03 -14.39
C TYR A 292 25.52 -18.91 -14.72
N ASP A 293 26.58 -18.35 -15.32
CA ASP A 293 27.73 -19.14 -15.79
C ASP A 293 28.38 -19.96 -14.65
N PRO A 294 28.74 -19.38 -13.48
CA PRO A 294 29.35 -20.15 -12.39
C PRO A 294 28.40 -21.14 -11.71
N VAL A 295 27.09 -20.84 -11.63
CA VAL A 295 26.07 -21.70 -11.01
C VAL A 295 25.73 -22.90 -11.90
N ILE A 296 25.65 -22.68 -13.21
CA ILE A 296 25.54 -23.75 -14.22
C ILE A 296 26.81 -24.60 -14.21
N TRP A 297 28.00 -23.98 -14.23
CA TRP A 297 29.27 -24.71 -14.16
C TRP A 297 29.38 -25.59 -12.92
N ARG A 298 28.91 -25.12 -11.75
CA ARG A 298 28.91 -25.92 -10.52
C ARG A 298 27.85 -27.04 -10.52
N SER A 299 26.71 -26.83 -11.16
CA SER A 299 25.66 -27.84 -11.31
C SER A 299 26.04 -28.91 -12.35
N LEU A 300 26.81 -28.53 -13.39
CA LEU A 300 27.37 -29.43 -14.41
C LEU A 300 28.61 -30.20 -13.91
N MET A 301 29.36 -29.63 -12.97
CA MET A 301 30.53 -30.24 -12.33
C MET A 301 30.17 -31.03 -11.07
N ASP A 302 28.88 -31.13 -10.73
CA ASP A 302 28.39 -32.05 -9.71
C ASP A 302 28.51 -33.49 -10.27
N PRO A 303 29.29 -34.39 -9.67
CA PRO A 303 29.62 -35.70 -10.24
C PRO A 303 28.41 -36.63 -10.51
N GLY A 304 27.18 -36.19 -10.20
CA GLY A 304 25.94 -36.92 -10.43
C GLY A 304 25.28 -36.71 -11.81
N ILE A 305 25.68 -35.74 -12.63
CA ILE A 305 25.02 -35.48 -13.93
C ILE A 305 25.91 -35.96 -15.08
N LYS A 306 25.60 -37.16 -15.62
CA LYS A 306 26.20 -37.71 -16.83
C LYS A 306 25.33 -37.34 -18.04
N ASP A 307 25.56 -36.18 -18.64
CA ASP A 307 25.08 -35.95 -20.01
C ASP A 307 26.27 -35.68 -20.94
N ILE A 308 26.82 -36.79 -21.44
CA ILE A 308 28.08 -36.87 -22.21
C ILE A 308 27.97 -36.11 -23.54
N ASN A 309 26.78 -35.98 -24.10
CA ASN A 309 26.57 -35.32 -25.39
C ASN A 309 26.79 -33.80 -25.31
N TYR A 310 26.43 -33.17 -24.20
CA TYR A 310 26.59 -31.72 -24.01
C TYR A 310 28.06 -31.31 -23.77
N LEU A 311 28.83 -32.17 -23.08
CA LEU A 311 30.26 -31.94 -22.84
C LEU A 311 31.11 -32.03 -24.11
N GLN A 312 30.76 -32.93 -25.03
CA GLN A 312 31.43 -33.07 -26.33
C GLN A 312 31.18 -31.87 -27.26
N GLU A 313 29.98 -31.30 -27.21
CA GLU A 313 29.61 -30.11 -27.99
C GLU A 313 30.37 -28.85 -27.50
N MET A 314 30.58 -28.74 -26.18
CA MET A 314 31.32 -27.65 -25.55
C MET A 314 32.84 -27.73 -25.75
N GLU A 315 33.42 -28.94 -25.82
CA GLU A 315 34.85 -29.10 -26.18
C GLU A 315 35.12 -28.69 -27.63
N LYS A 316 34.18 -28.98 -28.54
CA LYS A 316 34.27 -28.59 -29.95
C LYS A 316 34.26 -27.06 -30.11
N LEU A 317 33.37 -26.37 -29.39
CA LEU A 317 33.29 -24.90 -29.38
C LEU A 317 34.53 -24.23 -28.77
N LYS A 318 35.15 -24.82 -27.75
CA LYS A 318 36.41 -24.31 -27.17
C LYS A 318 37.60 -24.47 -28.12
N TYR A 319 37.62 -25.53 -28.94
CA TYR A 319 38.68 -25.74 -29.92
C TYR A 319 38.60 -24.74 -31.08
N GLU A 320 37.38 -24.44 -31.54
CA GLU A 320 37.12 -23.48 -32.62
C GLU A 320 37.45 -22.02 -32.22
N GLN A 321 37.29 -21.67 -30.93
CA GLN A 321 37.65 -20.35 -30.41
C GLN A 321 39.16 -20.14 -30.20
N LYS A 322 39.96 -21.20 -30.13
CA LYS A 322 41.44 -21.11 -30.04
C LYS A 322 42.14 -21.01 -31.40
N MET A 323 41.40 -21.23 -32.48
CA MET A 323 41.89 -21.19 -33.87
C MET A 323 41.55 -19.88 -34.60
N LYS A 324 40.88 -18.93 -33.93
CA LYS A 324 40.69 -17.54 -34.36
C LYS A 324 41.48 -16.63 -33.44
#